data_AF-A0A527GDS8-F1
#
_entry.id   AF-A0A527GDS8-F1
#
_cell.length_a   1.000
_cell.length_b   1.000
_cell.length_c   1.000
_cell.angle_alpha   90.00
_cell.angle_beta   90.00
_cell.angle_gamma   90.00
#
_symmetry.space_group_name_H-M   'P 1'
#
loop_
_entity.id
_entity.type
_entity.pdbx_description
1 polymer ?
#
loop_
_entity_poly.entity_id
_entity_poly.type
_entity_poly.pdbx_seq_one_letter_code
_entity_poly.pdbx_strand_id
1 'polypeptide(L)'
;YRLSSADELDELGFDEALAQGAALVEWPERAEAHLPKTTVLIELVQHGDGRLARLSGQGDAFDRAARSLAMRDFLVNAGWGEAQRRHFIGDASARSYEIVSLPDQKPRVLMNSPRLVLGPPVRDGKPYAEIAHTAQSVSAFVAIDRALKEGGVSVPQIHAEDQEQGFLLLEHLGSEGFLGGDGQPLAERCAAAAELLAMMHGRAWPQRLETGQGGFH
;
A
#
# COMPACT_ATOMS: atom_id res chain seq x y z
N TYR A 1 -27.99 9.05 4.98
CA TYR A 1 -29.31 9.51 4.52
C TYR A 1 -30.18 8.32 4.14
N ARG A 2 -31.47 8.36 4.46
CA ARG A 2 -32.49 7.42 3.99
C ARG A 2 -33.41 8.21 3.07
N LEU A 3 -33.27 8.03 1.76
CA LEU A 3 -33.98 8.87 0.80
C LEU A 3 -35.41 8.37 0.58
N SER A 4 -36.34 9.30 0.42
CA SER A 4 -37.70 9.04 -0.03
C SER A 4 -37.91 9.46 -1.49
N SER A 5 -37.19 10.48 -1.95
CA SER A 5 -37.14 10.99 -3.33
C SER A 5 -35.79 11.65 -3.64
N ALA A 6 -35.54 11.95 -4.92
CA ALA A 6 -34.31 12.61 -5.35
C ALA A 6 -34.18 14.06 -4.85
N ASP A 7 -35.28 14.81 -4.80
CA ASP A 7 -35.30 16.22 -4.38
C ASP A 7 -34.87 16.44 -2.91
N GLU A 8 -34.98 15.40 -2.06
CA GLU A 8 -34.50 15.49 -0.67
C GLU A 8 -32.98 15.72 -0.60
N LEU A 9 -32.20 15.33 -1.61
CA LEU A 9 -30.74 15.49 -1.59
C LEU A 9 -30.31 16.95 -1.54
N ASP A 10 -31.01 17.83 -2.25
CA ASP A 10 -30.72 19.27 -2.27
C ASP A 10 -31.08 19.92 -0.93
N GLU A 11 -32.19 19.53 -0.32
CA GLU A 11 -32.63 20.04 0.99
C GLU A 11 -31.75 19.54 2.15
N LEU A 12 -31.15 18.36 1.99
CA LEU A 12 -30.31 17.70 3.00
C LEU A 12 -28.85 18.19 3.01
N GLY A 13 -28.50 19.13 2.13
CA GLY A 13 -27.14 19.63 1.96
C GLY A 13 -26.15 18.54 1.55
N PHE A 14 -26.59 17.64 0.66
CA PHE A 14 -25.82 16.46 0.28
C PHE A 14 -24.48 16.83 -0.39
N ASP A 15 -24.49 17.87 -1.22
CA ASP A 15 -23.30 18.38 -1.89
C ASP A 15 -22.29 18.97 -0.90
N GLU A 16 -22.76 19.71 0.12
CA GLU A 16 -21.91 20.23 1.19
C GLU A 16 -21.30 19.10 2.02
N ALA A 17 -22.08 18.05 2.31
CA ALA A 17 -21.59 16.88 3.03
C ALA A 17 -20.51 16.12 2.23
N LEU A 18 -20.67 16.00 0.91
CA LEU A 18 -19.69 15.40 0.01
C LEU A 18 -18.44 16.28 -0.17
N ALA A 19 -18.57 17.61 -0.10
CA ALA A 19 -17.43 18.50 -0.19
C ALA A 19 -16.44 18.34 0.97
N GLN A 20 -16.92 17.89 2.14
CA GLN A 20 -16.10 17.76 3.36
C GLN A 20 -15.82 16.31 3.76
N GLY A 21 -16.43 15.32 3.10
CA GLY A 21 -16.30 13.92 3.52
C GLY A 21 -17.00 12.92 2.61
N ALA A 22 -17.71 11.98 3.22
CA ALA A 22 -18.45 10.94 2.52
C ALA A 22 -19.84 10.77 3.13
N ALA A 23 -20.84 10.52 2.29
CA ALA A 23 -22.21 10.24 2.71
C ALA A 23 -22.54 8.77 2.50
N LEU A 24 -23.13 8.13 3.52
CA LEU A 24 -23.75 6.82 3.37
C LEU A 24 -25.24 7.00 3.06
N VAL A 25 -25.68 6.48 1.93
CA VAL A 25 -27.06 6.60 1.44
C VAL A 25 -27.70 5.21 1.42
N GLU A 26 -28.79 5.05 2.17
CA GLU A 26 -29.65 3.87 2.08
C GLU A 26 -30.71 4.09 0.99
N TRP A 27 -31.03 3.02 0.25
CA TRP A 27 -31.89 3.04 -0.96
C TRP A 27 -31.41 4.05 -2.02
N PRO A 28 -30.14 3.92 -2.51
CA PRO A 28 -29.59 4.83 -3.51
C PRO A 28 -30.39 4.88 -4.81
N GLU A 29 -31.19 3.85 -5.12
CA GLU A 29 -32.09 3.83 -6.27
C GLU A 29 -33.12 4.96 -6.26
N ARG A 30 -33.43 5.53 -5.09
CA ARG A 30 -34.37 6.66 -4.93
C ARG A 30 -33.75 8.02 -5.23
N ALA A 31 -32.43 8.10 -5.32
CA ALA A 31 -31.70 9.30 -5.75
C ALA A 31 -31.71 9.50 -7.28
N GLU A 32 -32.16 8.50 -8.03
CA GLU A 32 -32.19 8.50 -9.50
C GLU A 32 -30.83 8.94 -10.10
N ALA A 33 -30.82 9.99 -10.94
CA ALA A 33 -29.64 10.50 -11.62
C ALA A 33 -28.80 11.50 -10.78
N HIS A 34 -29.18 11.79 -9.53
CA HIS A 34 -28.52 12.81 -8.71
C HIS A 34 -27.26 12.29 -8.01
N LEU A 35 -27.00 10.97 -8.05
CA LEU A 35 -25.77 10.43 -7.47
C LEU A 35 -24.54 10.78 -8.32
N PRO A 36 -23.44 11.22 -7.70
CA PRO A 36 -22.18 11.45 -8.40
C PRO A 36 -21.67 10.21 -9.11
N LYS A 37 -20.97 10.38 -10.23
CA LYS A 37 -20.32 9.26 -10.94
C LYS A 37 -19.24 8.55 -10.12
N THR A 38 -18.73 9.20 -9.08
CA THR A 38 -17.75 8.67 -8.13
C THR A 38 -18.38 7.80 -7.04
N THR A 39 -19.70 7.56 -7.09
CA THR A 39 -20.42 6.73 -6.12
C THR A 39 -19.90 5.30 -6.13
N VAL A 40 -19.63 4.78 -4.94
CA VAL A 40 -19.39 3.35 -4.71
C VAL A 40 -20.68 2.74 -4.19
N LEU A 41 -21.27 1.85 -4.98
CA LEU A 41 -22.48 1.11 -4.63
C LEU A 41 -22.12 -0.13 -3.84
N ILE A 42 -22.85 -0.39 -2.75
CA ILE A 42 -22.73 -1.60 -1.94
C ILE A 42 -24.06 -2.34 -2.02
N GLU A 43 -24.06 -3.47 -2.74
CA GLU A 43 -25.20 -4.38 -2.79
C GLU A 43 -25.03 -5.49 -1.75
N LEU A 44 -25.99 -5.64 -0.84
CA LEU A 44 -26.01 -6.74 0.13
C LEU A 44 -26.88 -7.88 -0.43
N VAL A 45 -26.23 -8.97 -0.83
CA VAL A 45 -26.88 -10.14 -1.41
C VAL A 45 -26.93 -11.26 -0.39
N GLN A 46 -28.06 -11.94 -0.26
CA GLN A 46 -28.18 -13.09 0.62
C GLN A 46 -27.22 -14.21 0.18
N HIS A 47 -26.49 -14.78 1.15
CA HIS A 47 -25.53 -15.85 0.89
C HIS A 47 -25.43 -16.78 2.10
N GLY A 48 -25.99 -17.99 1.99
CA GLY A 48 -26.11 -18.92 3.12
C GLY A 48 -26.94 -18.30 4.25
N ASP A 49 -26.43 -18.40 5.48
CA ASP A 49 -27.04 -17.77 6.67
C ASP A 49 -26.63 -16.29 6.86
N GLY A 50 -25.90 -15.72 5.90
CA GLY A 50 -25.35 -14.37 5.97
C GLY A 50 -25.60 -13.54 4.71
N ARG A 51 -24.78 -12.50 4.54
CA ARG A 51 -24.83 -11.59 3.39
C ARG A 51 -23.45 -11.40 2.79
N LEU A 52 -23.39 -11.34 1.46
CA LEU A 52 -22.24 -10.91 0.69
C LEU A 52 -22.43 -9.44 0.32
N ALA A 53 -21.47 -8.59 0.66
CA ALA A 53 -21.41 -7.21 0.18
C ALA A 53 -20.67 -7.17 -1.16
N ARG A 54 -21.36 -6.83 -2.26
CA ARG A 54 -20.74 -6.59 -3.56
C ARG A 54 -20.56 -5.09 -3.75
N LEU A 55 -19.34 -4.69 -4.10
CA LEU A 55 -19.03 -3.31 -4.42
C LEU A 55 -18.99 -3.13 -5.94
N SER A 56 -19.61 -2.05 -6.42
CA SER A 56 -19.50 -1.62 -7.83
C SER A 56 -19.35 -0.10 -7.90
N GLY A 57 -18.78 0.40 -8.99
CA GLY A 57 -18.48 1.82 -9.16
C GLY A 57 -17.33 2.03 -10.13
N GLN A 58 -16.91 3.29 -10.28
CA GLN A 58 -15.78 3.68 -11.12
C GLN A 58 -15.01 4.86 -10.50
N GLY A 59 -13.77 5.06 -10.95
CA GLY A 59 -12.91 6.16 -10.54
C GLY A 59 -12.26 5.96 -9.18
N ASP A 60 -11.52 6.98 -8.75
CA ASP A 60 -10.57 6.88 -7.63
C ASP A 60 -11.18 6.37 -6.32
N ALA A 61 -12.44 6.70 -6.03
CA ALA A 61 -13.11 6.24 -4.82
C ALA A 61 -13.32 4.72 -4.83
N PHE A 62 -13.77 4.18 -5.97
CA PHE A 62 -13.94 2.75 -6.17
C PHE A 62 -12.58 2.04 -6.19
N ASP A 63 -11.58 2.60 -6.89
CA ASP A 63 -10.25 2.02 -6.97
C ASP A 63 -9.58 1.93 -5.59
N ARG A 64 -9.75 2.95 -4.73
CA ARG A 64 -9.30 2.91 -3.33
C ARG A 64 -10.01 1.83 -2.53
N ALA A 65 -11.32 1.67 -2.68
CA ALA A 65 -12.09 0.64 -1.99
C ALA A 65 -11.66 -0.78 -2.44
N ALA A 66 -11.56 -1.00 -3.76
CA ALA A 66 -11.08 -2.25 -4.35
C ALA A 66 -9.65 -2.58 -3.89
N ARG A 67 -8.74 -1.60 -3.87
CA ARG A 67 -7.39 -1.76 -3.35
C ARG A 67 -7.37 -2.15 -1.87
N SER A 68 -8.26 -1.55 -1.08
CA SER A 68 -8.40 -1.87 0.34
C SER A 68 -8.86 -3.31 0.59
N LEU A 69 -9.76 -3.82 -0.25
CA LEU A 69 -10.21 -5.22 -0.22
C LEU A 69 -9.11 -6.18 -0.67
N ALA A 70 -8.41 -5.88 -1.77
CA ALA A 70 -7.29 -6.69 -2.24
C ALA A 70 -6.18 -6.83 -1.18
N MET A 71 -5.89 -5.77 -0.43
CA MET A 71 -4.98 -5.85 0.73
C MET A 71 -5.50 -6.80 1.82
N ARG A 72 -6.82 -6.83 2.09
CA ARG A 72 -7.40 -7.77 3.06
C ARG A 72 -7.29 -9.21 2.55
N ASP A 73 -7.60 -9.46 1.29
CA ASP A 73 -7.48 -10.80 0.69
C ASP A 73 -6.04 -11.31 0.73
N PHE A 74 -5.07 -10.44 0.40
CA PHE A 74 -3.65 -10.74 0.53
C PHE A 74 -3.28 -11.11 1.98
N LEU A 75 -3.74 -10.34 2.96
CA LEU A 75 -3.49 -10.64 4.37
C LEU A 75 -4.16 -11.95 4.82
N VAL A 76 -5.41 -12.22 4.41
CA VAL A 76 -6.09 -13.50 4.67
C VAL A 76 -5.25 -14.67 4.16
N ASN A 77 -4.81 -14.60 2.90
CA ASN A 77 -3.99 -15.64 2.28
C ASN A 77 -2.62 -15.80 2.97
N ALA A 78 -2.07 -14.73 3.55
CA ALA A 78 -0.84 -14.75 4.32
C ALA A 78 -1.03 -15.21 5.79
N GLY A 79 -2.26 -15.53 6.23
CA GLY A 79 -2.57 -15.91 7.61
C GLY A 79 -2.74 -14.74 8.58
N TRP A 80 -2.96 -13.53 8.05
CA TRP A 80 -3.08 -12.24 8.76
C TRP A 80 -4.44 -11.56 8.56
N GLY A 81 -5.47 -12.31 8.17
CA GLY A 81 -6.80 -11.77 7.85
C GLY A 81 -7.47 -10.99 8.98
N GLU A 82 -7.27 -11.42 10.22
CA GLU A 82 -7.83 -10.79 11.43
C GLU A 82 -6.92 -9.67 12.00
N ALA A 83 -5.86 -9.30 11.29
CA ALA A 83 -4.91 -8.32 11.80
C ALA A 83 -5.52 -6.91 11.85
N GLN A 84 -5.26 -6.21 12.95
CA GLN A 84 -5.49 -4.77 13.00
C GLN A 84 -4.48 -4.07 12.09
N ARG A 85 -4.95 -3.09 11.34
CA ARG A 85 -4.15 -2.34 10.36
C ARG A 85 -4.11 -0.87 10.78
N ARG A 86 -2.91 -0.33 10.89
CA ARG A 86 -2.70 1.10 11.18
C ARG A 86 -1.76 1.71 10.15
N HIS A 87 -2.21 2.78 9.52
CA HIS A 87 -1.37 3.51 8.58
C HIS A 87 -0.06 3.96 9.23
N PHE A 88 1.03 3.75 8.50
CA PHE A 88 2.38 4.14 8.86
C PHE A 88 2.83 5.21 7.87
N ILE A 89 3.16 6.40 8.38
CA ILE A 89 3.48 7.57 7.56
C ILE A 89 4.58 7.22 6.57
N GLY A 90 4.27 7.43 5.29
CA GLY A 90 5.09 7.00 4.16
C GLY A 90 6.37 7.81 3.98
N ASP A 91 7.24 7.28 3.14
CA ASP A 91 8.34 8.02 2.54
C ASP A 91 7.86 8.87 1.35
N ALA A 92 8.76 9.60 0.70
CA ALA A 92 8.44 10.49 -0.43
C ALA A 92 8.07 9.75 -1.74
N SER A 93 7.69 8.47 -1.68
CA SER A 93 7.30 7.69 -2.85
C SER A 93 5.80 7.36 -2.88
N ALA A 94 5.35 6.76 -3.98
CA ALA A 94 3.96 6.34 -4.15
C ALA A 94 3.59 5.08 -3.34
N ARG A 95 4.53 4.48 -2.61
CA ARG A 95 4.26 3.31 -1.76
C ARG A 95 3.71 3.75 -0.42
N SER A 96 2.78 2.95 0.09
CA SER A 96 2.19 3.16 1.41
C SER A 96 2.50 1.97 2.30
N TYR A 97 2.59 2.23 3.60
CA TYR A 97 2.89 1.22 4.60
C TYR A 97 1.81 1.22 5.66
N GLU A 98 1.54 0.03 6.20
CA GLU A 98 0.68 -0.14 7.35
C GLU A 98 1.35 -1.11 8.32
N ILE A 99 1.28 -0.78 9.61
CA ILE A 99 1.61 -1.73 10.65
C ILE A 99 0.41 -2.67 10.79
N VAL A 100 0.68 -3.97 10.69
CA VAL A 100 -0.31 -5.02 10.89
C VAL A 100 0.02 -5.80 12.15
N SER A 101 -0.99 -6.01 13.00
CA SER A 101 -0.83 -6.59 14.32
C SER A 101 -1.88 -7.65 14.60
N LEU A 102 -1.43 -8.80 15.11
CA LEU A 102 -2.26 -9.84 15.71
C LEU A 102 -1.92 -9.94 17.21
N PRO A 103 -2.86 -10.38 18.07
CA PRO A 103 -2.55 -10.70 19.46
C PRO A 103 -1.38 -11.69 19.55
N ASP A 104 -0.49 -11.47 20.52
CA ASP A 104 0.65 -12.34 20.84
C ASP A 104 1.65 -12.61 19.69
N GLN A 105 1.60 -11.82 18.62
CA GLN A 105 2.57 -11.87 17.51
C GLN A 105 3.35 -10.57 17.41
N LYS A 106 4.61 -10.66 16.98
CA LYS A 106 5.37 -9.47 16.60
C LYS A 106 4.67 -8.77 15.42
N PRO A 107 4.54 -7.43 15.44
CA PRO A 107 3.92 -6.72 14.34
C PRO A 107 4.69 -6.93 13.05
N ARG A 108 4.00 -6.74 11.92
CA ARG A 108 4.58 -6.76 10.57
C ARG A 108 4.27 -5.46 9.86
N VAL A 109 4.95 -5.22 8.74
CA VAL A 109 4.70 -4.08 7.87
C VAL A 109 4.07 -4.59 6.57
N LEU A 110 2.83 -4.20 6.32
CA LEU A 110 2.21 -4.35 5.01
C LEU A 110 2.71 -3.21 4.11
N MET A 111 3.40 -3.56 3.03
CA MET A 111 3.74 -2.63 1.96
C MET A 111 2.71 -2.73 0.84
N ASN A 112 2.14 -1.59 0.47
CA ASN A 112 1.29 -1.42 -0.69
C ASN A 112 1.99 -0.51 -1.71
N SER A 113 2.51 -1.11 -2.78
CA SER A 113 3.25 -0.44 -3.84
C SER A 113 2.71 -0.90 -5.20
N PRO A 114 1.57 -0.35 -5.67
CA PRO A 114 1.03 -0.70 -6.98
C PRO A 114 2.07 -0.42 -8.08
N ARG A 115 1.88 -1.03 -9.26
CA ARG A 115 2.72 -0.75 -10.41
C ARG A 115 2.71 0.75 -10.69
N LEU A 116 3.90 1.31 -10.93
CA LEU A 116 4.04 2.72 -11.24
C LEU A 116 3.41 3.00 -12.60
N VAL A 117 2.42 3.89 -12.62
CA VAL A 117 1.89 4.44 -13.88
C VAL A 117 2.87 5.49 -14.37
N LEU A 118 3.42 5.28 -15.56
CA LEU A 118 4.38 6.21 -16.16
C LEU A 118 3.67 7.50 -16.57
N GLY A 119 4.22 8.63 -16.13
CA GLY A 119 3.79 9.95 -16.56
C GLY A 119 4.17 10.25 -18.02
N PRO A 120 3.78 11.43 -18.54
CA PRO A 120 4.15 11.83 -19.89
C PRO A 120 5.68 11.93 -20.05
N PRO A 121 6.20 11.82 -21.28
CA PRO A 121 7.59 12.08 -21.59
C PRO A 121 8.06 13.45 -21.09
N VAL A 122 9.20 13.49 -20.40
CA VAL A 122 9.79 14.73 -19.86
C VAL A 122 11.08 15.09 -20.58
N ARG A 123 11.91 14.10 -20.94
CA ARG A 123 13.16 14.31 -21.68
C ARG A 123 13.44 13.14 -22.61
N ASP A 124 13.90 13.42 -23.82
CA ASP A 124 14.26 12.40 -24.82
C ASP A 124 13.15 11.38 -25.12
N GLY A 125 11.89 11.81 -25.04
CA GLY A 125 10.74 10.91 -25.22
C GLY A 125 10.47 9.97 -24.04
N LYS A 126 11.22 10.08 -22.93
CA LYS A 126 11.11 9.21 -21.76
C LYS A 126 10.38 9.87 -20.59
N PRO A 127 9.51 9.13 -19.88
CA PRO A 127 8.97 9.54 -18.58
C PRO A 127 10.09 9.74 -17.54
N TYR A 128 9.85 10.61 -16.56
CA TYR A 128 10.83 10.88 -15.49
C TYR A 128 11.28 9.62 -14.75
N ALA A 129 10.36 8.69 -14.49
CA ALA A 129 10.66 7.44 -13.79
C ALA A 129 11.72 6.58 -14.51
N GLU A 130 11.76 6.60 -15.84
CA GLU A 130 12.80 5.89 -16.60
C GLU A 130 14.14 6.61 -16.53
N ILE A 131 14.11 7.95 -16.58
CA ILE A 131 15.31 8.79 -16.49
C ILE A 131 15.97 8.63 -15.10
N ALA A 132 15.15 8.56 -14.05
CA ALA A 132 15.58 8.42 -12.67
C ALA A 132 15.82 6.96 -12.25
N HIS A 133 15.63 5.99 -13.15
CA HIS A 133 15.69 4.55 -12.84
C HIS A 133 14.81 4.13 -11.64
N THR A 134 13.65 4.76 -11.50
CA THR A 134 12.70 4.47 -10.43
C THR A 134 12.15 3.06 -10.58
N ALA A 135 12.10 2.32 -9.47
CA ALA A 135 11.47 1.01 -9.44
C ALA A 135 9.98 1.10 -9.85
N GLN A 136 9.60 0.34 -10.87
CA GLN A 136 8.23 0.36 -11.41
C GLN A 136 7.30 -0.66 -10.73
N SER A 137 7.88 -1.61 -9.98
CA SER A 137 7.14 -2.61 -9.22
C SER A 137 7.96 -3.07 -8.01
N VAL A 138 7.33 -3.85 -7.13
CA VAL A 138 7.97 -4.42 -5.94
C VAL A 138 9.06 -5.44 -6.27
N SER A 139 9.12 -5.92 -7.51
CA SER A 139 10.07 -6.94 -7.94
C SER A 139 11.53 -6.52 -7.73
N ALA A 140 11.84 -5.24 -7.94
CA ALA A 140 13.17 -4.68 -7.70
C ALA A 140 13.52 -4.64 -6.20
N PHE A 141 12.54 -4.31 -5.36
CA PHE A 141 12.70 -4.36 -3.89
C PHE A 141 13.02 -5.78 -3.44
N VAL A 142 12.24 -6.76 -3.90
CA VAL A 142 12.43 -8.19 -3.55
C VAL A 142 13.80 -8.70 -4.01
N ALA A 143 14.22 -8.34 -5.22
CA ALA A 143 15.52 -8.74 -5.76
C ALA A 143 16.70 -8.16 -4.96
N ILE A 144 16.64 -6.86 -4.63
CA ILE A 144 17.65 -6.19 -3.82
C ILE A 144 17.67 -6.74 -2.39
N ASP A 145 16.52 -6.93 -1.76
CA ASP A 145 16.40 -7.52 -0.41
C ASP A 145 17.11 -8.88 -0.33
N ARG A 146 16.80 -9.79 -1.26
CA ARG A 146 17.41 -11.12 -1.33
C ARG A 146 18.92 -11.04 -1.57
N ALA A 147 19.36 -10.19 -2.50
CA ALA A 147 20.78 -10.00 -2.79
C ALA A 147 21.54 -9.49 -1.57
N LEU A 148 21.01 -8.47 -0.88
CA LEU A 148 21.59 -7.92 0.33
C LEU A 148 21.62 -8.95 1.48
N LYS A 149 20.56 -9.76 1.61
CA LYS A 149 20.50 -10.85 2.60
C LYS A 149 21.58 -11.91 2.36
N GLU A 150 21.74 -12.39 1.14
CA GLU A 150 22.85 -13.27 0.72
C GLU A 150 24.22 -12.57 0.88
N GLY A 151 24.17 -11.24 0.80
CA GLY A 151 25.21 -10.28 1.14
C GLY A 151 25.66 -10.30 2.61
N GLY A 152 24.88 -10.92 3.50
CA GLY A 152 25.08 -10.84 4.96
C GLY A 152 24.57 -9.54 5.58
N VAL A 153 23.82 -8.73 4.82
CA VAL A 153 23.18 -7.51 5.34
C VAL A 153 21.90 -7.91 6.07
N SER A 154 21.65 -7.30 7.22
CA SER A 154 20.36 -7.38 7.90
C SER A 154 19.31 -6.61 7.10
N VAL A 155 18.34 -7.33 6.53
CA VAL A 155 17.22 -6.81 5.75
C VAL A 155 15.90 -7.34 6.33
N PRO A 156 14.75 -6.66 6.13
CA PRO A 156 13.48 -7.15 6.65
C PRO A 156 13.11 -8.48 6.02
N GLN A 157 12.78 -9.50 6.82
CA GLN A 157 12.25 -10.72 6.25
C GLN A 157 10.96 -10.48 5.45
N ILE A 158 10.91 -10.95 4.20
CA ILE A 158 9.68 -11.02 3.41
C ILE A 158 8.90 -12.28 3.83
N HIS A 159 7.75 -12.10 4.50
CA HIS A 159 6.91 -13.19 4.96
C HIS A 159 5.90 -13.67 3.91
N ALA A 160 5.41 -12.76 3.06
CA ALA A 160 4.53 -13.05 1.95
C ALA A 160 4.70 -11.98 0.86
N GLU A 161 4.47 -12.35 -0.40
CA GLU A 161 4.56 -11.45 -1.55
C GLU A 161 3.45 -11.74 -2.57
N ASP A 162 2.87 -10.67 -3.10
CA ASP A 162 2.06 -10.66 -4.32
C ASP A 162 2.69 -9.59 -5.22
N GLN A 163 3.65 -10.00 -6.06
CA GLN A 163 4.40 -9.05 -6.89
C GLN A 163 3.55 -8.49 -8.05
N GLU A 164 2.50 -9.19 -8.46
CA GLU A 164 1.62 -8.73 -9.53
C GLU A 164 0.76 -7.56 -9.04
N GLN A 165 0.14 -7.71 -7.88
CA GLN A 165 -0.62 -6.63 -7.25
C GLN A 165 0.27 -5.62 -6.51
N GLY A 166 1.52 -5.97 -6.19
CA GLY A 166 2.44 -5.07 -5.51
C GLY A 166 2.21 -5.00 -4.00
N PHE A 167 1.96 -6.14 -3.36
CA PHE A 167 1.85 -6.27 -1.90
C PHE A 167 3.01 -7.09 -1.34
N LEU A 168 3.61 -6.62 -0.25
CA LEU A 168 4.56 -7.39 0.55
C LEU A 168 4.15 -7.36 2.02
N LEU A 169 4.31 -8.48 2.71
CA LEU A 169 4.22 -8.56 4.17
C LEU A 169 5.62 -8.73 4.73
N LEU A 170 6.14 -7.68 5.37
CA LEU A 170 7.53 -7.57 5.79
C LEU A 170 7.67 -7.67 7.31
N GLU A 171 8.84 -8.08 7.77
CA GLU A 171 9.25 -7.95 9.16
C GLU A 171 9.24 -6.48 9.60
N HIS A 172 8.80 -6.24 10.84
CA HIS A 172 8.94 -4.95 11.48
C HIS A 172 10.30 -4.86 12.20
N LEU A 173 11.27 -4.16 11.61
CA LEU A 173 12.65 -4.05 12.13
C LEU A 173 12.81 -3.26 13.44
N GLY A 174 11.74 -2.62 13.91
CA GLY A 174 11.73 -1.81 15.12
C GLY A 174 11.30 -0.38 14.83
N SER A 175 11.15 0.41 15.89
CA SER A 175 10.73 1.82 15.80
C SER A 175 11.82 2.80 16.24
N GLU A 176 13.01 2.29 16.56
CA GLU A 176 14.10 3.14 17.02
C GLU A 176 14.87 3.72 15.82
N GLY A 177 15.16 5.03 15.88
CA GLY A 177 15.87 5.75 14.82
C GLY A 177 17.36 5.99 15.13
N PHE A 178 18.01 6.86 14.37
CA PHE A 178 19.40 7.24 14.61
C PHE A 178 19.59 8.34 15.65
N LEU A 179 18.49 8.99 16.08
CA LEU A 179 18.53 10.14 16.98
C LEU A 179 18.16 9.71 18.40
N GLY A 180 18.87 10.27 19.39
CA GLY A 180 18.54 10.16 20.80
C GLY A 180 17.35 11.04 21.19
N GLY A 181 16.96 10.99 22.47
CA GLY A 181 15.84 11.80 23.00
C GLY A 181 16.09 13.31 22.97
N ASP A 182 17.34 13.74 22.81
CA ASP A 182 17.79 15.12 22.63
C ASP A 182 17.83 15.55 21.14
N GLY A 183 17.45 14.65 20.23
CA GLY A 183 17.50 14.87 18.79
C GLY A 183 18.91 14.78 18.18
N GLN A 184 19.93 14.41 18.96
CA GLN A 184 21.30 14.26 18.45
C GLN A 184 21.54 12.86 17.88
N PRO A 185 22.36 12.72 16.82
CA PRO A 185 22.73 11.40 16.31
C PRO A 185 23.47 10.56 17.35
N LEU A 186 23.05 9.31 17.50
CA LEU A 186 23.71 8.34 18.38
C LEU A 186 24.97 7.80 17.69
N ALA A 187 26.13 8.11 18.27
CA ALA A 187 27.44 7.81 17.67
C ALA A 187 27.62 6.31 17.35
N GLU A 188 27.16 5.43 18.24
CA GLU A 188 27.21 3.97 18.05
C GLU A 188 26.42 3.51 16.80
N ARG A 189 25.26 4.12 16.53
CA ARG A 189 24.42 3.78 15.37
C ARG A 189 25.05 4.29 14.09
N CYS A 190 25.60 5.51 14.13
CA CYS A 190 26.35 6.07 13.00
C CYS A 190 27.60 5.23 12.65
N ALA A 191 28.33 4.76 13.65
CA ALA A 191 29.48 3.87 13.45
C ALA A 191 29.07 2.54 12.80
N ALA A 192 28.03 1.89 13.34
CA ALA A 192 27.49 0.64 12.76
C ALA A 192 27.01 0.82 11.30
N ALA A 193 26.39 1.97 10.97
CA ALA A 193 26.00 2.28 9.61
C ALA A 193 27.23 2.49 8.68
N ALA A 194 28.28 3.15 9.16
CA ALA A 194 29.52 3.32 8.41
C ALA A 194 30.23 1.99 8.15
N GLU A 195 30.25 1.10 9.15
CA GLU A 195 30.78 -0.27 9.01
C GLU A 195 29.99 -1.09 8.00
N LEU A 196 28.65 -1.01 8.02
CA LEU A 196 27.78 -1.63 7.03
C LEU A 196 28.10 -1.11 5.62
N LEU A 197 28.21 0.20 5.42
CA LEU A 197 28.57 0.79 4.13
C LEU A 197 29.95 0.36 3.65
N ALA A 198 30.95 0.31 4.54
CA ALA A 198 32.29 -0.17 4.22
C ALA A 198 32.27 -1.64 3.79
N MET A 199 31.51 -2.49 4.50
CA MET A 199 31.31 -3.89 4.13
C MET A 199 30.66 -4.01 2.74
N MET A 200 29.60 -3.24 2.50
CA MET A 200 28.90 -3.26 1.21
C MET A 200 29.80 -2.78 0.06
N HIS A 201 30.62 -1.76 0.26
CA HIS A 201 31.58 -1.27 -0.75
C HIS A 201 32.72 -2.25 -1.01
N GLY A 202 33.11 -3.04 0.00
CA GLY A 202 34.17 -4.06 -0.12
C GLY A 202 33.75 -5.32 -0.89
N ARG A 203 32.47 -5.45 -1.25
CA ARG A 203 31.91 -6.64 -1.90
C ARG A 203 31.53 -6.36 -3.35
N ALA A 204 31.74 -7.37 -4.20
CA ALA A 204 31.18 -7.38 -5.55
C ALA A 204 29.72 -7.82 -5.50
N TRP A 205 28.82 -6.99 -6.03
CA TRP A 205 27.40 -7.27 -6.14
C TRP A 205 27.05 -7.67 -7.58
N PRO A 206 26.08 -8.57 -7.80
CA PRO A 206 25.62 -8.89 -9.14
C PRO A 206 25.07 -7.64 -9.82
N GLN A 207 25.41 -7.44 -11.10
CA GLN A 207 24.86 -6.34 -11.90
C GLN A 207 23.45 -6.64 -12.44
N ARG A 208 22.99 -7.88 -12.28
CA ARG A 208 21.66 -8.35 -12.64
C ARG A 208 21.12 -9.20 -11.52
N LEU A 209 19.94 -8.86 -11.02
CA LEU A 209 19.31 -9.55 -9.90
C LEU A 209 18.02 -10.23 -10.36
N GLU A 210 17.84 -11.49 -9.99
CA GLU A 210 16.61 -12.22 -10.30
C GLU A 210 15.43 -11.70 -9.48
N THR A 211 14.30 -11.47 -10.13
CA THR A 211 13.10 -10.94 -9.48
C THR A 211 12.08 -12.01 -9.04
N GLY A 212 12.37 -13.29 -9.28
CA GLY A 212 11.54 -14.41 -8.78
C GLY A 212 10.41 -14.87 -9.70
N GLN A 213 10.34 -14.39 -10.95
CA GLN A 213 9.42 -14.91 -11.99
C GLN A 213 10.12 -15.02 -13.38
N GLY A 214 11.41 -15.36 -13.39
CA GLY A 214 12.23 -15.37 -14.61
C GLY A 214 12.59 -13.97 -15.15
N GLY A 215 12.26 -12.92 -14.41
CA GLY A 215 12.67 -11.53 -14.69
C GLY A 215 13.97 -11.15 -14.00
N PHE A 216 14.60 -10.10 -14.50
CA PHE A 216 15.81 -9.50 -13.93
C PHE A 216 15.60 -8.01 -13.67
N HIS A 217 16.22 -7.51 -12.61
CA HIS A 217 16.45 -6.09 -12.35
C HIS A 217 17.90 -5.74 -12.70
#